data_AF-A0A1M6XAI9-F1
#
_entry.id   AF-A0A1M6XAI9-F1
#
_cell.length_a   1.000
_cell.length_b   1.000
_cell.length_c   1.000
_cell.angle_alpha   90.00
_cell.angle_beta   90.00
_cell.angle_gamma   90.00
#
_symmetry.space_group_name_H-M   'P 1'
#
loop_
_entity.id
_entity.type
_entity.pdbx_description
1 polymer ?
#
loop_
_entity_poly.entity_id
_entity_poly.type
_entity_poly.pdbx_seq_one_letter_code
_entity_poly.pdbx_strand_id
1 'polypeptide(L)'
;MEYTEEMDMPTPCAHCGEIFDLNDGYGSDKWYKNIVICEKCHELEQEEIEEDENREELNIEVSNALFSLDEKENIKDILSKENQELILKIAENIKKVK
;
A
#
# COMPACT_ATOMS: atom_id res chain seq x y z
N MET A 1 31.14 20.07 33.46
CA MET A 1 29.98 19.69 32.62
C MET A 1 30.29 18.30 32.14
N GLU A 2 29.66 17.31 32.78
CA GLU A 2 29.82 15.91 32.43
C GLU A 2 29.05 15.62 31.14
N TYR A 3 29.67 14.81 30.29
CA TYR A 3 29.25 14.48 28.93
C TYR A 3 27.89 13.77 28.96
N THR A 4 26.94 14.22 28.13
CA THR A 4 25.82 13.38 27.73
C THR A 4 26.38 12.30 26.81
N GLU A 5 26.93 11.23 27.39
CA GLU A 5 27.10 9.99 26.65
C GLU A 5 25.70 9.56 26.22
N GLU A 6 25.45 9.53 24.91
CA GLU A 6 24.26 8.89 24.32
C GLU A 6 24.23 7.47 24.89
N MET A 7 23.32 7.21 25.82
CA MET A 7 23.18 5.87 26.38
C MET A 7 22.43 5.05 25.34
N ASP A 8 23.14 4.14 24.68
CA ASP A 8 22.53 3.22 23.73
C ASP A 8 21.34 2.49 24.39
N MET A 9 20.16 2.57 23.78
CA MET A 9 18.92 1.93 24.25
C MET A 9 18.54 0.77 23.31
N PRO A 10 19.23 -0.38 23.42
CA PRO A 10 19.02 -1.51 22.51
C PRO A 10 17.59 -2.04 22.66
N THR A 11 16.82 -1.90 21.58
CA THR A 11 15.41 -2.26 21.51
C THR A 11 15.22 -3.26 20.36
N PRO A 12 14.52 -4.38 20.57
CA PRO A 12 14.21 -5.30 19.48
C PRO A 12 13.07 -4.74 18.61
N CYS A 13 13.25 -4.77 17.30
CA CYS A 13 12.19 -4.42 16.35
C CYS A 13 11.04 -5.42 16.43
N ALA A 14 9.81 -4.93 16.57
CA ALA A 14 8.62 -5.79 16.67
C ALA A 14 8.31 -6.58 15.38
N HIS A 15 8.79 -6.11 14.22
CA HIS A 15 8.58 -6.75 12.93
C HIS A 15 9.66 -7.80 12.62
N CYS A 16 10.94 -7.41 12.61
CA CYS A 16 12.05 -8.28 12.20
C CYS A 16 12.86 -8.90 13.35
N GLY A 17 12.73 -8.38 14.58
CA GLY A 17 13.47 -8.84 15.75
C GLY A 17 14.93 -8.35 15.85
N GLU A 18 15.42 -7.57 14.89
CA GLU A 18 16.75 -6.96 14.96
C GLU A 18 16.82 -5.92 16.08
N ILE A 19 17.96 -5.85 16.77
CA ILE A 19 18.20 -4.88 17.83
C ILE A 19 18.66 -3.56 17.19
N PHE A 20 17.99 -2.47 17.54
CA PHE A 20 18.30 -1.11 17.09
C PHE A 20 18.29 -0.16 18.29
N ASP A 21 18.86 1.03 18.17
CA ASP A 21 18.75 2.05 19.22
C ASP A 21 17.35 2.67 19.18
N LEU A 22 16.67 2.76 20.33
CA LEU A 22 15.33 3.34 20.39
C LEU A 22 15.25 4.76 19.82
N ASN A 23 16.33 5.55 19.93
CA ASN A 23 16.41 6.91 19.41
C ASN A 23 16.52 6.96 17.87
N ASP A 24 16.97 5.87 17.25
CA ASP A 24 17.04 5.69 15.78
C ASP A 24 15.78 4.98 15.24
N GLY A 25 14.80 4.75 16.11
CA GLY A 25 13.54 4.10 15.77
C GLY A 25 12.50 5.02 15.17
N TYR A 26 11.57 4.41 14.44
CA TYR A 26 10.41 5.08 13.86
C TYR A 26 9.13 4.46 14.39
N GLY A 27 8.08 5.26 14.55
CA GLY A 27 6.75 4.75 14.88
C GLY A 27 6.18 3.93 13.72
N SER A 28 5.55 2.81 14.04
CA SER A 28 4.81 2.01 13.07
C SER A 28 3.37 2.52 12.94
N ASP A 29 2.99 2.82 11.70
CA ASP A 29 1.68 3.40 11.37
C ASP A 29 0.66 2.33 10.94
N LYS A 30 1.13 1.30 10.23
CA LYS A 30 0.29 0.28 9.58
C LYS A 30 0.33 -1.06 10.30
N TRP A 31 1.51 -1.60 10.59
CA TRP A 31 1.71 -2.94 11.11
C TRP A 31 1.44 -3.04 12.62
N TYR A 32 1.95 -2.08 13.41
CA TYR A 32 1.91 -2.11 14.87
C TYR A 32 1.68 -0.72 15.49
N LYS A 33 0.43 -0.35 15.73
CA LYS A 33 0.08 0.94 16.34
C LYS A 33 0.79 1.19 17.68
N ASN A 34 1.37 2.38 17.82
CA ASN A 34 2.09 2.84 19.02
C ASN A 34 3.32 1.99 19.38
N ILE A 35 3.91 1.29 18.41
CA ILE A 35 5.15 0.53 18.58
C ILE A 35 6.24 1.17 17.73
N VAL A 36 7.46 1.22 18.27
CA VAL A 36 8.65 1.66 17.54
C VAL A 36 9.30 0.47 16.85
N ILE A 37 9.62 0.63 15.57
CA ILE A 37 10.31 -0.34 14.72
C ILE A 37 11.61 0.25 14.21
N CYS A 38 12.52 -0.61 13.72
CA CYS A 38 13.78 -0.13 13.13
C CYS A 38 13.54 0.60 11.80
N GLU A 39 14.46 1.48 11.42
CA GLU A 39 14.46 2.27 10.17
C GLU A 39 14.10 1.43 8.94
N LYS A 40 14.78 0.29 8.74
CA LYS A 40 14.51 -0.62 7.61
C LYS A 40 13.06 -1.11 7.56
N CYS A 41 12.49 -1.45 8.73
CA CYS A 41 11.10 -1.90 8.80
C CYS A 41 10.15 -0.74 8.55
N HIS A 42 10.50 0.47 8.98
CA HIS A 42 9.73 1.66 8.68
C HIS A 42 9.72 1.99 7.18
N GLU A 43 10.86 1.93 6.48
CA GLU A 43 10.92 2.13 5.03
C GLU A 43 10.01 1.15 4.28
N LEU A 44 10.09 -0.13 4.62
CA LEU A 44 9.23 -1.17 4.05
C LEU A 44 7.75 -0.92 4.35
N GLU A 45 7.42 -0.47 5.57
CA GLU A 45 6.05 -0.14 5.94
C GLU A 45 5.54 1.07 5.12
N GLN A 46 6.36 2.09 4.93
CA GLN A 46 6.00 3.26 4.12
C GLN A 46 5.79 2.89 2.66
N GLU A 47 6.63 2.04 2.07
CA GLU A 47 6.42 1.51 0.71
C GLU A 47 5.06 0.80 0.61
N GLU A 48 4.72 -0.03 1.60
CA GLU A 48 3.42 -0.69 1.61
C GLU A 48 2.23 0.25 1.84
N ILE A 49 2.41 1.35 2.57
CA ILE A 49 1.38 2.40 2.74
C ILE A 49 1.16 3.11 1.41
N GLU A 50 2.24 3.56 0.76
CA GLU A 50 2.19 4.21 -0.55
C GLU A 50 1.54 3.31 -1.62
N GLU A 51 1.87 2.01 -1.62
CA GLU A 51 1.23 1.05 -2.51
C GLU A 51 -0.28 0.93 -2.26
N ASP A 52 -0.71 0.89 -1.00
CA ASP A 52 -2.12 0.77 -0.65
C ASP A 52 -2.90 2.05 -0.97
N GLU A 53 -2.31 3.22 -0.74
CA GLU A 53 -2.87 4.52 -1.15
C GLU A 53 -3.02 4.59 -2.68
N ASN A 54 -1.99 4.22 -3.44
CA ASN A 54 -2.07 4.16 -4.90
C ASN A 54 -3.14 3.15 -5.39
N ARG A 55 -3.31 2.02 -4.72
CA ARG A 55 -4.39 1.06 -5.03
C ARG A 55 -5.77 1.65 -4.75
N GLU A 56 -5.92 2.40 -3.67
CA GLU A 56 -7.17 3.09 -3.33
C GLU A 56 -7.50 4.15 -4.38
N GLU A 57 -6.54 4.97 -4.78
CA GLU A 57 -6.68 5.97 -5.84
C GLU A 57 -7.11 5.32 -7.17
N LEU A 58 -6.41 4.27 -7.60
CA LEU A 58 -6.75 3.53 -8.83
C LEU A 58 -8.17 2.93 -8.75
N ASN A 59 -8.58 2.43 -7.59
CA ASN A 59 -9.93 1.90 -7.40
C ASN A 59 -11.00 3.00 -7.54
N ILE A 60 -10.74 4.19 -6.99
CA ILE A 60 -11.61 5.35 -7.14
C ILE A 60 -11.70 5.75 -8.62
N GLU A 61 -10.57 5.82 -9.33
CA GLU A 61 -10.53 6.13 -10.76
C GLU A 61 -11.33 5.12 -11.59
N VAL A 62 -11.14 3.83 -11.35
CA VAL A 62 -11.90 2.76 -12.02
C VAL A 62 -13.39 2.90 -11.72
N SER A 63 -13.76 3.15 -10.47
CA SER A 63 -15.17 3.32 -10.07
C SER A 63 -15.82 4.51 -10.78
N ASN A 64 -15.12 5.65 -10.85
CA ASN A 64 -15.59 6.84 -11.56
C ASN A 64 -15.71 6.61 -13.07
N ALA A 65 -14.76 5.89 -13.66
CA ALA A 65 -14.80 5.52 -15.07
C ALA A 65 -16.00 4.60 -15.36
N LEU A 66 -16.25 3.60 -14.52
CA LEU A 66 -17.39 2.70 -14.65
C LEU A 66 -18.73 3.42 -14.48
N PHE A 67 -18.83 4.35 -13.53
CA PHE A 67 -20.02 5.18 -13.37
C PHE A 67 -20.31 6.00 -14.63
N SER A 68 -19.26 6.56 -15.24
CA SER A 68 -19.37 7.35 -16.47
C SER A 68 -19.81 6.50 -17.68
N LEU A 69 -19.45 5.21 -17.73
CA LEU A 69 -19.87 4.28 -18.79
C LEU A 69 -21.36 3.92 -18.74
N ASP A 70 -22.00 3.94 -17.56
CA ASP A 70 -23.42 3.62 -17.40
C ASP A 70 -24.33 4.73 -17.94
N GLU A 71 -23.84 5.97 -18.02
CA GLU A 71 -24.73 7.13 -18.10
C GLU A 71 -25.28 7.49 -19.49
N LYS A 72 -24.69 7.11 -20.65
CA LYS A 72 -25.30 7.41 -21.98
C LYS A 72 -24.58 7.00 -23.26
N GLU A 73 -23.40 6.38 -23.23
CA GLU A 73 -22.58 6.21 -24.43
C GLU A 73 -22.36 4.75 -24.82
N ASN A 74 -22.20 4.50 -26.11
CA ASN A 74 -21.94 3.17 -26.63
C ASN A 74 -20.51 2.78 -26.24
N ILE A 75 -20.39 1.92 -25.22
CA ILE A 75 -19.13 1.47 -24.59
C ILE A 75 -18.05 1.07 -25.61
N LYS A 76 -18.46 0.56 -26.77
CA LYS A 76 -17.57 0.16 -27.87
C LYS A 76 -16.79 1.31 -28.51
N ASP A 77 -17.34 2.52 -28.45
CA ASP A 77 -16.75 3.73 -29.03
C ASP A 77 -15.81 4.44 -28.04
N ILE A 78 -15.95 4.16 -26.74
CA ILE A 78 -15.14 4.74 -25.66
C ILE A 78 -13.94 3.85 -25.31
N LEU A 79 -14.15 2.53 -25.25
CA LEU A 79 -13.10 1.59 -24.86
C LEU A 79 -12.23 1.21 -26.06
N SER A 80 -10.90 1.27 -25.89
CA SER A 80 -9.96 0.69 -26.83
C SER A 80 -10.19 -0.82 -26.98
N LYS A 81 -9.78 -1.40 -28.12
CA LYS A 81 -9.88 -2.84 -28.35
C LYS A 81 -9.14 -3.64 -27.27
N GLU A 82 -7.98 -3.16 -26.84
CA GLU A 82 -7.17 -3.77 -25.77
C GLU A 82 -7.95 -3.80 -24.44
N ASN A 83 -8.61 -2.71 -24.08
CA ASN A 83 -9.43 -2.65 -22.86
C ASN A 83 -10.64 -3.57 -22.94
N GLN A 84 -11.28 -3.68 -24.11
CA GLN A 84 -12.37 -4.62 -24.34
C GLN A 84 -11.90 -6.08 -24.16
N GLU A 85 -10.73 -6.44 -24.70
CA GLU A 85 -10.13 -7.77 -24.53
C GLU A 85 -9.80 -8.09 -23.06
N LEU A 86 -9.28 -7.10 -22.31
CA LEU A 86 -8.99 -7.25 -20.88
C LEU A 86 -10.27 -7.51 -20.07
N ILE A 87 -11.33 -6.74 -20.31
CA ILE A 87 -12.64 -6.94 -19.65
C ILE A 87 -13.19 -8.34 -19.93
N LEU A 88 -13.09 -8.82 -21.18
CA LEU A 88 -13.52 -10.18 -21.53
C LEU A 88 -12.72 -11.25 -20.78
N LYS A 89 -11.38 -11.12 -20.72
CA LYS A 89 -10.53 -12.05 -19.95
C LYS A 89 -10.90 -12.07 -18.47
N ILE A 90 -11.16 -10.91 -17.87
CA ILE A 90 -11.61 -10.80 -16.48
C ILE A 90 -12.97 -11.51 -16.29
N ALA A 91 -13.93 -11.25 -17.17
CA ALA A 91 -15.25 -11.87 -17.11
C ALA A 91 -15.21 -13.40 -17.26
N GLU A 92 -14.32 -13.93 -18.11
CA GLU A 92 -14.07 -15.37 -18.24
C GLU A 92 -13.47 -15.98 -16.98
N ASN A 93 -12.53 -15.29 -16.34
CA ASN A 93 -11.91 -15.77 -15.11
C ASN A 93 -12.90 -15.80 -13.94
N ILE A 94 -13.79 -14.81 -13.82
CA ILE A 94 -14.86 -14.80 -12.81
C ILE A 94 -15.78 -16.03 -12.95
N LYS A 95 -16.06 -16.48 -14.18
CA LYS A 95 -16.89 -17.67 -14.43
C LYS A 95 -16.21 -18.99 -14.06
N LYS A 96 -14.87 -19.02 -13.97
CA LYS A 96 -14.09 -20.22 -13.59
C LYS A 96 -13.97 -20.38 -12.07
N VAL A 97 -14.11 -19.29 -11.33
CA VAL A 97 -13.98 -19.24 -9.86
C VAL A 97 -15.33 -19.52 -9.16
N LYS A 98 -16.45 -19.42 -9.88
CA LYS A 98 -17.79 -19.84 -9.43
C LYS A 98 -18.06 -21.30 -9.78
#